data_AF-A0A9E3FDP2-F1
#
_entry.id   AF-A0A9E3FDP2-F1
#
_cell.length_a   1.000
_cell.length_b   1.000
_cell.length_c   1.000
_cell.angle_alpha   90.00
_cell.angle_beta   90.00
_cell.angle_gamma   90.00
#
_symmetry.space_group_name_H-M   'P 1'
#
loop_
_entity.id
_entity.type
_entity.pdbx_description
1 polymer ?
#
loop_
_entity_poly.entity_id
_entity_poly.type
_entity_poly.pdbx_seq_one_letter_code
_entity_poly.pdbx_strand_id
1 'polypeptide(L)'
;MPDRKSQKGRRPFGPPNYRGIIFDLAVFVFNVFLVRLSTRYVGRLLSLTYIKDDPQAARSLLYVVSAASAAQLVGAWLKRRPLQTRLLLRGEGVPGAFGCLLILHFSLTLVTGAGIAALLPFEAKGGTTVLVMLLSMIPTALVWRALTPYSKPPARDWRSSRATETFADLCLFAYMLVNLAIWNTVTSGANLPVSGLGDLFERALGFLILSPVILLFYIPPRLLFLVEDYKYRLTWISMTIAVAPVAYRVIFGVAPAVDW
;
A
#
# COMPACT_ATOMS: atom_id res chain seq x y z
N MET A 1 31.30 -10.30 -22.89
CA MET A 1 30.64 -9.62 -21.76
C MET A 1 31.51 -8.44 -21.35
N PRO A 2 31.07 -7.19 -21.53
CA PRO A 2 31.88 -6.03 -21.16
C PRO A 2 32.14 -6.02 -19.64
N ASP A 3 33.41 -5.79 -19.31
CA ASP A 3 33.99 -5.82 -17.98
C ASP A 3 33.31 -4.76 -17.10
N ARG A 4 32.51 -5.19 -16.13
CA ARG A 4 31.67 -4.35 -15.23
C ARG A 4 32.55 -3.70 -14.15
N LYS A 5 33.69 -3.12 -14.54
CA LYS A 5 34.66 -2.49 -13.64
C LYS A 5 34.07 -1.20 -13.07
N SER A 6 33.58 -1.32 -11.84
CA SER A 6 33.61 -0.30 -10.79
C SER A 6 33.50 1.16 -11.25
N GLN A 7 32.42 1.50 -11.96
CA GLN A 7 31.91 2.85 -11.84
C GLN A 7 31.35 2.98 -10.41
N LYS A 8 32.20 3.38 -9.46
CA LYS A 8 31.80 4.02 -8.18
C LYS A 8 31.20 5.42 -8.48
N GLY A 9 30.38 5.48 -9.52
CA GLY A 9 29.66 6.66 -9.97
C GLY A 9 28.56 6.97 -8.97
N ARG A 10 28.44 8.25 -8.65
CA ARG A 10 27.40 8.79 -7.77
C ARG A 10 26.04 8.19 -8.17
N ARG A 11 25.28 7.69 -7.19
CA ARG A 11 23.92 7.19 -7.46
C ARG A 11 23.13 8.30 -8.16
N PRO A 12 22.44 8.01 -9.28
CA PRO A 12 21.62 8.99 -9.96
C PRO A 12 20.57 9.55 -9.00
N PHE A 13 20.30 10.86 -9.09
CA PHE A 13 19.41 11.54 -8.15
C PHE A 13 17.94 11.13 -8.35
N GLY A 14 17.46 11.16 -9.59
CA GLY A 14 16.06 10.90 -9.95
C GLY A 14 15.88 9.74 -10.93
N PRO A 15 14.73 9.03 -10.87
CA PRO A 15 14.41 7.94 -11.78
C PRO A 15 14.08 8.45 -13.18
N PRO A 16 14.31 7.66 -14.24
CA PRO A 16 13.88 7.99 -15.60
C PRO A 16 12.35 7.94 -15.77
N ASN A 17 11.62 7.34 -14.80
CA ASN A 17 10.16 7.28 -14.79
C ASN A 17 9.66 7.86 -13.46
N TYR A 18 8.88 8.95 -13.53
CA TYR A 18 8.39 9.68 -12.36
C TYR A 18 7.07 9.14 -11.79
N ARG A 19 6.50 8.06 -12.34
CA ARG A 19 5.20 7.52 -11.88
C ARG A 19 5.16 7.19 -10.40
N GLY A 20 6.23 6.60 -9.87
CA GLY A 20 6.35 6.32 -8.44
C GLY A 20 6.33 7.60 -7.60
N ILE A 21 7.00 8.66 -8.05
CA ILE A 21 7.01 9.96 -7.37
C ILE A 21 5.64 10.64 -7.45
N ILE A 22 4.97 10.58 -8.61
CA ILE A 22 3.60 11.11 -8.78
C ILE A 22 2.64 10.37 -7.84
N PHE A 23 2.79 9.06 -7.71
CA PHE A 23 2.01 8.24 -6.80
C PHE A 23 2.25 8.65 -5.34
N ASP A 24 3.50 8.86 -4.93
CA ASP A 24 3.85 9.33 -3.58
C ASP A 24 3.32 10.74 -3.29
N LEU A 25 3.40 11.65 -4.27
CA LEU A 25 2.83 13.00 -4.18
C LEU A 25 1.29 12.94 -4.06
N ALA A 26 0.63 12.07 -4.82
CA ALA A 26 -0.82 11.89 -4.73
C ALA A 26 -1.23 11.33 -3.35
N VAL A 27 -0.43 10.43 -2.77
CA VAL A 27 -0.62 9.97 -1.37
C VAL A 27 -0.47 11.11 -0.39
N PHE A 28 0.57 11.93 -0.56
CA PHE A 28 0.79 13.10 0.31
C PHE A 28 -0.41 14.04 0.26
N VAL A 29 -0.85 14.44 -0.94
CA VAL A 29 -2.03 15.30 -1.15
C VAL A 29 -3.28 14.67 -0.54
N PHE A 30 -3.50 13.37 -0.78
CA PHE A 30 -4.62 12.65 -0.19
C PHE A 30 -4.56 12.67 1.35
N ASN A 31 -3.40 12.39 1.93
CA ASN A 31 -3.17 12.41 3.38
C ASN A 31 -3.41 13.80 3.99
N VAL A 32 -3.04 14.87 3.30
CA VAL A 32 -3.21 16.24 3.81
C VAL A 32 -4.67 16.70 3.70
N PHE A 33 -5.33 16.46 2.57
CA PHE A 33 -6.64 17.06 2.28
C PHE A 33 -7.83 16.10 2.42
N LEU A 34 -7.69 14.87 1.94
CA LEU A 34 -8.81 13.94 1.78
C LEU A 34 -8.89 12.89 2.90
N VAL A 35 -7.83 12.76 3.68
CA VAL A 35 -7.77 11.77 4.76
C VAL A 35 -8.85 12.04 5.79
N ARG A 36 -9.13 13.30 6.13
CA ARG A 36 -10.15 13.65 7.13
C ARG A 36 -11.55 13.24 6.69
N LEU A 37 -11.86 13.43 5.40
CA LEU A 37 -13.15 13.00 4.84
C LEU A 37 -13.24 11.48 4.82
N SER A 38 -12.17 10.82 4.37
CA SER A 38 -12.11 9.37 4.23
C SER A 38 -12.15 8.67 5.58
N THR A 39 -11.42 9.17 6.59
CA THR A 39 -11.41 8.60 7.94
C THR A 39 -12.74 8.84 8.66
N ARG A 40 -13.44 9.95 8.41
CA ARG A 40 -14.80 10.14 8.92
C ARG A 40 -15.77 9.14 8.32
N TYR A 41 -15.73 8.95 7.01
CA TYR A 41 -16.61 8.01 6.33
C TYR A 41 -16.33 6.57 6.78
N VAL A 42 -15.06 6.14 6.71
CA VAL A 42 -14.64 4.79 7.13
C VAL A 42 -14.83 4.60 8.63
N GLY A 43 -14.55 5.61 9.46
CA GLY A 43 -14.75 5.57 10.91
C GLY A 43 -16.21 5.45 11.30
N ARG A 44 -17.10 6.17 10.60
CA ARG A 44 -18.54 5.99 10.76
C ARG A 44 -18.95 4.57 10.39
N LEU A 45 -18.49 4.03 9.26
CA LEU A 45 -18.79 2.65 8.88
C LEU A 45 -18.29 1.64 9.91
N LEU A 46 -17.04 1.77 10.37
CA LEU A 46 -16.45 0.90 11.39
C LEU A 46 -17.21 0.97 12.72
N SER A 47 -17.53 2.17 13.18
CA SER A 47 -18.30 2.38 14.42
C SER A 47 -19.70 1.76 14.32
N LEU A 48 -20.43 2.02 13.23
CA LEU A 48 -21.74 1.43 13.02
C LEU A 48 -21.68 -0.10 12.92
N THR A 49 -20.65 -0.63 12.26
CA THR A 49 -20.46 -2.08 12.08
C THR A 49 -20.15 -2.79 13.40
N TYR A 50 -19.19 -2.30 14.18
CA TYR A 50 -18.64 -3.04 15.34
C TYR A 50 -19.18 -2.59 16.70
N ILE A 51 -19.78 -1.39 16.81
CA ILE A 51 -20.34 -0.88 18.07
C ILE A 51 -21.87 -0.98 18.06
N LYS A 52 -22.50 -0.72 16.91
CA LYS A 52 -23.96 -0.73 16.77
C LYS A 52 -24.50 -1.96 16.04
N ASP A 53 -23.63 -2.89 15.66
CA ASP A 53 -23.98 -4.11 14.92
C ASP A 53 -24.86 -3.85 13.68
N ASP A 54 -24.63 -2.73 12.97
CA ASP A 54 -25.41 -2.36 11.80
C ASP A 54 -25.00 -3.20 10.57
N PRO A 55 -25.88 -4.10 10.06
CA PRO A 55 -25.55 -4.98 8.95
C PRO A 55 -25.39 -4.24 7.61
N GLN A 56 -26.01 -3.07 7.45
CA GLN A 56 -25.88 -2.26 6.23
C GLN A 56 -24.52 -1.57 6.18
N ALA A 57 -24.03 -1.09 7.33
CA ALA A 57 -22.69 -0.54 7.45
C ALA A 57 -21.62 -1.62 7.18
N ALA A 58 -21.81 -2.83 7.74
CA ALA A 58 -20.94 -3.98 7.53
C ALA A 58 -20.82 -4.34 6.03
N ARG A 59 -21.96 -4.44 5.33
CA ARG A 59 -21.98 -4.71 3.88
C ARG A 59 -21.31 -3.62 3.07
N SER A 60 -21.53 -2.35 3.44
CA SER A 60 -20.89 -1.22 2.75
C SER A 60 -19.38 -1.27 2.90
N LEU A 61 -18.88 -1.56 4.11
CA LEU A 61 -17.46 -1.73 4.36
C LEU A 61 -16.88 -2.95 3.62
N LEU A 62 -17.60 -4.07 3.61
CA LEU A 62 -17.25 -5.28 2.86
C LEU A 62 -17.06 -4.96 1.37
N TYR A 63 -17.98 -4.22 0.76
CA TYR A 63 -17.87 -3.84 -0.66
C TYR A 63 -16.67 -2.94 -0.93
N VAL A 64 -16.41 -1.95 -0.06
CA VAL A 64 -15.24 -1.06 -0.20
C VAL A 64 -13.93 -1.85 -0.12
N VAL A 65 -13.77 -2.72 0.88
CA VAL A 65 -12.55 -3.53 1.05
C VAL A 65 -12.40 -4.55 -0.09
N SER A 66 -13.49 -5.22 -0.47
CA SER A 66 -13.47 -6.21 -1.56
C SER A 66 -13.15 -5.57 -2.91
N ALA A 67 -13.72 -4.39 -3.19
CA ALA A 67 -13.42 -3.63 -4.40
C ALA A 67 -11.96 -3.18 -4.44
N ALA A 68 -11.39 -2.74 -3.31
CA ALA A 68 -9.98 -2.41 -3.20
C ALA A 68 -9.09 -3.65 -3.46
N SER A 69 -9.41 -4.79 -2.85
CA SER A 69 -8.68 -6.05 -3.11
C SER A 69 -8.77 -6.50 -4.57
N ALA A 70 -9.94 -6.37 -5.20
CA ALA A 70 -10.10 -6.65 -6.63
C ALA A 70 -9.27 -5.69 -7.49
N ALA A 71 -9.23 -4.40 -7.15
CA ALA A 71 -8.38 -3.42 -7.82
C ALA A 71 -6.89 -3.79 -7.71
N GLN A 72 -6.43 -4.24 -6.54
CA GLN A 72 -5.05 -4.72 -6.38
C GLN A 72 -4.74 -5.90 -7.30
N LEU A 73 -5.63 -6.90 -7.38
CA LEU A 73 -5.48 -8.07 -8.25
C LEU A 73 -5.34 -7.65 -9.72
N VAL A 74 -6.26 -6.81 -10.20
CA VAL A 74 -6.27 -6.32 -11.58
C VAL A 74 -5.02 -5.48 -11.86
N GLY A 75 -4.68 -4.56 -10.96
CA GLY A 75 -3.51 -3.71 -11.06
C GLY A 75 -2.21 -4.52 -11.14
N ALA A 76 -2.00 -5.46 -10.22
CA ALA A 76 -0.80 -6.30 -10.21
C ALA A 76 -0.69 -7.20 -11.45
N TRP A 77 -1.81 -7.78 -11.90
CA TRP A 77 -1.86 -8.60 -13.10
C TRP A 77 -1.51 -7.82 -14.37
N LEU A 78 -2.10 -6.64 -14.54
CA LEU A 78 -1.86 -5.78 -15.71
C LEU A 78 -0.45 -5.16 -15.69
N LYS A 79 0.08 -4.81 -14.52
CA LYS A 79 1.39 -4.13 -14.38
C LYS A 79 2.58 -5.03 -14.75
N ARG A 80 2.44 -6.35 -14.66
CA ARG A 80 3.51 -7.33 -14.91
C ARG A 80 4.26 -7.09 -16.22
N ARG A 81 3.54 -7.01 -17.34
CA ARG A 81 4.15 -6.90 -18.68
C ARG A 81 4.97 -5.61 -18.86
N PRO A 82 4.37 -4.41 -18.72
CA PRO A 82 5.11 -3.16 -18.90
C PRO A 82 6.29 -3.03 -17.94
N LEU A 83 6.14 -3.52 -16.70
CA LEU A 83 7.20 -3.55 -15.71
C LEU A 83 8.38 -4.42 -16.18
N GLN A 84 8.11 -5.67 -16.55
CA GLN A 84 9.14 -6.61 -16.98
C GLN A 84 9.85 -6.16 -18.26
N THR A 85 9.12 -5.58 -19.22
CA THR A 85 9.76 -5.01 -20.42
C THR A 85 10.79 -3.93 -20.06
N ARG A 86 10.50 -3.08 -19.07
CA ARG A 86 11.45 -2.03 -18.64
C ARG A 86 12.63 -2.59 -17.86
N LEU A 87 12.41 -3.56 -16.98
CA LEU A 87 13.49 -4.22 -16.24
C LEU A 87 14.45 -4.95 -17.19
N LEU A 88 13.91 -5.66 -18.18
CA LEU A 88 14.70 -6.33 -19.22
C LEU A 88 15.51 -5.33 -20.06
N LEU A 89 14.91 -4.21 -20.50
CA LEU A 89 15.61 -3.18 -21.27
C LEU A 89 16.77 -2.53 -20.48
N ARG A 90 16.68 -2.48 -19.16
CA ARG A 90 17.75 -1.94 -18.29
C ARG A 90 18.79 -2.99 -17.91
N GLY A 91 18.57 -4.28 -18.21
CA GLY A 91 19.41 -5.38 -17.73
C GLY A 91 19.43 -5.48 -16.20
N GLU A 92 18.33 -5.12 -15.55
CA GLU A 92 18.20 -5.10 -14.09
C GLU A 92 17.42 -6.32 -13.60
N GLY A 93 18.01 -7.06 -12.66
CA GLY A 93 17.32 -8.10 -11.90
C GLY A 93 16.63 -7.56 -10.65
N VAL A 94 15.70 -8.32 -10.11
CA VAL A 94 15.04 -8.00 -8.83
C VAL A 94 16.04 -8.20 -7.68
N PRO A 95 16.24 -7.19 -6.80
CA PRO A 95 17.12 -7.34 -5.64
C PRO A 95 16.62 -8.38 -4.64
N GLY A 96 17.55 -9.07 -3.96
CA GLY A 96 17.19 -10.07 -2.93
C GLY A 96 16.33 -9.53 -1.78
N ALA A 97 16.48 -8.24 -1.44
CA ALA A 97 15.69 -7.58 -0.40
C ALA A 97 14.17 -7.56 -0.68
N PHE A 98 13.74 -7.79 -1.92
CA PHE A 98 12.33 -7.88 -2.27
C PHE A 98 11.64 -9.11 -1.67
N GLY A 99 12.39 -10.15 -1.28
CA GLY A 99 11.83 -11.30 -0.55
C GLY A 99 11.17 -10.88 0.76
N CYS A 100 11.84 -10.05 1.57
CA CYS A 100 11.27 -9.52 2.80
C CYS A 100 10.04 -8.65 2.55
N LEU A 101 10.06 -7.82 1.49
CA LEU A 101 8.92 -6.99 1.13
C LEU A 101 7.72 -7.80 0.64
N LEU A 102 7.95 -8.95 0.00
CA LEU A 102 6.89 -9.89 -0.37
C LEU A 102 6.26 -10.56 0.85
N ILE A 103 7.04 -10.87 1.89
CA ILE A 103 6.50 -11.37 3.17
C ILE A 103 5.62 -10.29 3.82
N LEU A 104 6.07 -9.04 3.85
CA LEU A 104 5.26 -7.93 4.35
C LEU A 104 3.97 -7.76 3.52
N HIS A 105 4.07 -7.86 2.19
CA HIS A 105 2.90 -7.84 1.31
C HIS A 105 1.93 -8.99 1.61
N PHE A 106 2.46 -10.18 1.82
CA PHE A 106 1.69 -11.36 2.19
C PHE A 106 0.92 -11.16 3.49
N SER A 107 1.61 -10.69 4.54
CA SER A 107 0.99 -10.37 5.82
C SER A 107 -0.13 -9.34 5.67
N LEU A 108 0.09 -8.26 4.91
CA LEU A 108 -0.96 -7.28 4.64
C LEU A 108 -2.16 -7.92 3.94
N THR A 109 -1.95 -8.74 2.92
CA THR A 109 -3.05 -9.40 2.20
C THR A 109 -3.82 -10.37 3.09
N LEU A 110 -3.16 -11.08 4.01
CA LEU A 110 -3.82 -11.94 5.01
C LEU A 110 -4.67 -11.11 5.98
N VAL A 111 -4.16 -9.98 6.48
CA VAL A 111 -4.93 -9.08 7.35
C VAL A 111 -6.16 -8.56 6.61
N THR A 112 -6.02 -8.15 5.34
CA THR A 112 -7.16 -7.72 4.52
C THR A 112 -8.16 -8.87 4.30
N GLY A 113 -7.68 -10.09 4.05
CA GLY A 113 -8.53 -11.28 3.94
C GLY A 113 -9.30 -11.58 5.23
N ALA A 114 -8.63 -11.51 6.38
CA ALA A 114 -9.27 -11.66 7.69
C ALA A 114 -10.34 -10.59 7.93
N GLY A 115 -10.07 -9.33 7.56
CA GLY A 115 -11.05 -8.25 7.60
C GLY A 115 -12.28 -8.52 6.72
N ILE A 116 -12.08 -9.01 5.50
CA ILE A 116 -13.18 -9.42 4.61
C ILE A 116 -14.00 -10.54 5.26
N ALA A 117 -13.33 -11.59 5.78
CA ALA A 117 -14.02 -12.71 6.42
C ALA A 117 -14.86 -12.26 7.63
N ALA A 118 -14.34 -11.34 8.44
CA ALA A 118 -15.04 -10.79 9.60
C ALA A 118 -16.27 -9.93 9.25
N LEU A 119 -16.35 -9.43 8.01
CA LEU A 119 -17.46 -8.60 7.52
C LEU A 119 -18.53 -9.40 6.76
N LEU A 120 -18.32 -10.70 6.55
CA LEU A 120 -19.32 -11.56 5.90
C LEU A 120 -20.52 -11.76 6.84
N PRO A 121 -21.76 -11.72 6.32
CA PRO A 121 -22.98 -11.81 7.14
C PRO A 121 -23.30 -13.24 7.61
N PHE A 122 -22.45 -14.22 7.29
CA PHE A 122 -22.64 -15.62 7.63
C PHE A 122 -21.63 -16.01 8.68
N GLU A 123 -22.02 -16.86 9.63
CA GLU A 123 -21.07 -17.49 10.54
C GLU A 123 -19.96 -18.14 9.72
N ALA A 124 -18.72 -17.70 9.99
CA ALA A 124 -17.56 -18.19 9.30
C ALA A 124 -17.31 -19.65 9.70
N LYS A 125 -18.03 -20.59 9.08
CA LYS A 125 -17.71 -22.01 9.14
C LYS A 125 -16.27 -22.17 8.67
N GLY A 126 -15.48 -23.02 9.32
CA GLY A 126 -14.03 -23.13 9.08
C GLY A 126 -13.62 -23.16 7.60
N GLY A 127 -14.42 -23.82 6.73
CA GLY A 127 -14.18 -23.84 5.28
C GLY A 127 -14.21 -22.46 4.60
N THR A 128 -15.11 -21.56 4.99
CA THR A 128 -15.18 -20.19 4.42
C THR A 128 -13.97 -19.35 4.79
N THR A 129 -13.54 -19.39 6.05
CA THR A 129 -12.33 -18.72 6.53
C THR A 129 -11.10 -19.22 5.78
N VAL A 130 -10.96 -20.55 5.65
CA VAL A 130 -9.85 -21.16 4.90
C VAL A 130 -9.87 -20.69 3.43
N LEU A 131 -11.05 -20.66 2.78
CA LEU A 131 -11.17 -20.18 1.41
C LEU A 131 -10.74 -18.72 1.27
N VAL A 132 -11.21 -17.83 2.16
CA VAL A 132 -10.82 -16.40 2.12
C VAL A 132 -9.31 -16.23 2.34
N MET A 133 -8.72 -16.99 3.27
CA MET A 133 -7.28 -16.99 3.50
C MET A 133 -6.50 -17.46 2.27
N LEU A 134 -6.93 -18.54 1.61
CA LEU A 134 -6.31 -19.01 0.37
C LEU A 134 -6.44 -17.99 -0.77
N LEU A 135 -7.61 -17.37 -0.93
CA LEU A 135 -7.84 -16.32 -1.94
C LEU A 135 -6.99 -15.08 -1.67
N SER A 136 -6.73 -14.75 -0.41
CA SER A 136 -5.85 -13.63 -0.04
C SER A 136 -4.38 -13.86 -0.39
N MET A 137 -3.98 -15.08 -0.74
CA MET A 137 -2.64 -15.36 -1.27
C MET A 137 -2.46 -14.91 -2.72
N ILE A 138 -3.56 -14.79 -3.49
CA ILE A 138 -3.53 -14.49 -4.93
C ILE A 138 -2.87 -13.14 -5.24
N PRO A 139 -3.18 -12.01 -4.56
CA PRO A 139 -2.51 -10.73 -4.85
C PRO A 139 -1.00 -10.82 -4.66
N THR A 140 -0.53 -11.49 -3.60
CA THR A 140 0.90 -11.71 -3.36
C THR A 140 1.52 -12.57 -4.44
N ALA A 141 0.86 -13.65 -4.87
CA ALA A 141 1.33 -14.49 -5.96
C ALA A 141 1.42 -13.71 -7.29
N LEU A 142 0.48 -12.80 -7.56
CA LEU A 142 0.52 -11.93 -8.74
C LEU A 142 1.66 -10.92 -8.68
N VAL A 143 1.91 -10.31 -7.52
CA VAL A 143 3.04 -9.39 -7.33
C VAL A 143 4.37 -10.13 -7.45
N TRP A 144 4.52 -11.31 -6.82
CA TRP A 144 5.69 -12.17 -7.01
C TRP A 144 5.90 -12.50 -8.48
N ARG A 145 4.85 -12.95 -9.17
CA ARG A 145 4.89 -13.25 -10.62
C ARG A 145 5.20 -12.00 -11.47
N ALA A 146 4.78 -10.82 -11.03
CA ALA A 146 5.11 -9.56 -11.69
C ALA A 146 6.58 -9.17 -11.53
N LEU A 147 7.22 -9.60 -10.44
CA LEU A 147 8.66 -9.42 -10.19
C LEU A 147 9.51 -10.53 -10.84
N THR A 148 8.99 -11.75 -11.00
CA THR A 148 9.73 -12.84 -11.64
C THR A 148 9.98 -12.56 -13.13
N PRO A 149 11.25 -12.60 -13.59
CA PRO A 149 11.60 -12.42 -15.00
C PRO A 149 10.89 -13.40 -15.91
N TYR A 150 10.52 -12.94 -17.12
CA TYR A 150 10.08 -13.87 -18.15
C TYR A 150 11.28 -14.68 -18.67
N SER A 151 11.08 -15.99 -18.87
CA SER A 151 12.09 -16.83 -19.54
C SER A 151 12.27 -16.45 -21.02
N LYS A 152 11.24 -15.86 -21.65
CA LYS A 152 11.24 -15.39 -23.04
C LYS A 152 10.57 -14.02 -23.12
N PRO A 153 11.08 -13.07 -23.93
CA PRO A 153 10.45 -11.76 -24.07
C PRO A 153 9.00 -11.92 -24.53
N PRO A 154 8.01 -11.35 -23.82
CA PRO A 154 6.60 -11.52 -24.18
C PRO A 154 6.31 -10.80 -25.51
N ALA A 155 5.53 -11.45 -26.39
CA ALA A 155 5.03 -10.83 -27.61
C ALA A 155 4.19 -9.58 -27.28
N ARG A 156 4.25 -8.56 -28.16
CA ARG A 156 3.49 -7.32 -28.02
C ARG A 156 1.99 -7.64 -28.00
N ASP A 157 1.29 -7.16 -26.98
CA ASP A 157 -0.13 -7.41 -26.71
C ASP A 157 -0.81 -6.11 -26.26
N TRP A 158 -2.14 -6.06 -26.22
CA TRP A 158 -2.92 -4.90 -25.77
C TRP A 158 -2.55 -4.48 -24.33
N ARG A 159 -2.14 -5.44 -23.50
CA ARG A 159 -1.63 -5.20 -22.13
C ARG A 159 -0.34 -4.38 -22.06
N SER A 160 0.39 -4.28 -23.17
CA SER A 160 1.57 -3.42 -23.27
C SER A 160 1.22 -1.97 -23.67
N SER A 161 -0.06 -1.66 -23.84
CA SER A 161 -0.50 -0.29 -24.14
C SER A 161 -0.31 0.64 -22.95
N ARG A 162 -0.09 1.93 -23.24
CA ARG A 162 0.02 2.97 -22.20
C ARG A 162 -1.27 3.12 -21.40
N ALA A 163 -2.42 2.98 -22.06
CA ALA A 163 -3.73 3.06 -21.41
C ALA A 163 -3.93 1.95 -20.37
N THR A 164 -3.59 0.70 -20.73
CA THR A 164 -3.66 -0.42 -19.78
C THR A 164 -2.73 -0.22 -18.59
N GLU A 165 -1.54 0.34 -18.83
CA GLU A 165 -0.62 0.64 -17.74
C GLU A 165 -1.15 1.73 -16.81
N THR A 166 -1.71 2.83 -17.35
CA THR A 166 -2.33 3.88 -16.53
C THR A 166 -3.50 3.34 -15.73
N PHE A 167 -4.33 2.48 -16.33
CA PHE A 167 -5.42 1.82 -15.62
C PHE A 167 -4.90 0.93 -14.49
N ALA A 168 -3.85 0.14 -14.72
CA ALA A 168 -3.20 -0.66 -13.70
C ALA A 168 -2.70 0.20 -12.52
N ASP A 169 -2.08 1.35 -12.84
CA ASP A 169 -1.58 2.30 -11.83
C ASP A 169 -2.71 2.89 -10.99
N LEU A 170 -3.83 3.26 -11.63
CA LEU A 170 -5.03 3.75 -10.94
C LEU A 170 -5.64 2.69 -10.03
N CYS A 171 -5.69 1.43 -10.45
CA CYS A 171 -6.19 0.32 -9.61
C CYS A 171 -5.31 0.11 -8.36
N LEU A 172 -3.98 0.11 -8.51
CA LEU A 172 -3.05 0.00 -7.39
C LEU A 172 -3.14 1.22 -6.45
N PHE A 173 -3.35 2.41 -7.03
CA PHE A 173 -3.53 3.64 -6.27
C PHE A 173 -4.82 3.60 -5.44
N ALA A 174 -5.94 3.21 -6.05
CA ALA A 174 -7.22 3.06 -5.34
C ALA A 174 -7.12 2.07 -4.17
N TYR A 175 -6.48 0.91 -4.39
CA TYR A 175 -6.23 -0.07 -3.32
C TYR A 175 -5.45 0.54 -2.15
N MET A 176 -4.37 1.26 -2.43
CA MET A 176 -3.57 1.91 -1.39
C MET A 176 -4.37 2.98 -0.63
N LEU A 177 -5.15 3.82 -1.32
CA LEU A 177 -5.94 4.87 -0.68
C LEU A 177 -6.96 4.29 0.31
N VAL A 178 -7.62 3.18 -0.06
CA VAL A 178 -8.56 2.50 0.84
C VAL A 178 -7.83 1.94 2.07
N ASN A 179 -6.70 1.24 1.90
CA ASN A 179 -5.92 0.74 3.03
C ASN A 179 -5.44 1.86 3.95
N LEU A 180 -4.97 2.96 3.36
CA LEU A 180 -4.51 4.13 4.09
C LEU A 180 -5.65 4.80 4.86
N ALA A 181 -6.85 4.88 4.29
CA ALA A 181 -8.03 5.40 4.98
C ALA A 181 -8.45 4.52 6.16
N ILE A 182 -8.49 3.20 5.96
CA ILE A 182 -8.79 2.23 7.03
C ILE A 182 -7.76 2.34 8.14
N TRP A 183 -6.47 2.31 7.80
CA TRP A 183 -5.39 2.37 8.80
C TRP A 183 -5.36 3.69 9.58
N ASN A 184 -5.54 4.82 8.89
CA ASN A 184 -5.65 6.12 9.56
C ASN A 184 -6.86 6.21 10.50
N THR A 185 -7.91 5.42 10.22
CA THR A 185 -9.09 5.35 11.09
C THR A 185 -8.82 4.46 12.30
N VAL A 186 -8.21 3.29 12.10
CA VAL A 186 -7.84 2.40 13.22
C VAL A 186 -6.87 3.08 14.18
N THR A 187 -5.95 3.88 13.64
CA THR A 187 -4.97 4.64 14.45
C THR A 187 -5.49 5.99 14.92
N SER A 188 -6.74 6.38 14.61
CA SER A 188 -7.24 7.71 14.98
C SER A 188 -7.43 7.90 16.49
N GLY A 189 -7.52 6.80 17.25
CA GLY A 189 -7.54 6.85 18.72
C GLY A 189 -6.26 7.43 19.34
N ALA A 190 -5.14 7.44 18.60
CA ALA A 190 -3.87 8.03 19.03
C ALA A 190 -3.79 9.55 18.84
N ASN A 191 -4.85 10.21 18.34
CA ASN A 191 -4.81 11.63 17.96
C ASN A 191 -5.00 12.63 19.12
N LEU A 192 -5.02 12.21 20.37
CA LEU A 192 -5.12 13.14 21.51
C LEU A 192 -3.96 14.15 21.43
N PRO A 193 -4.17 15.46 21.69
CA PRO A 193 -3.07 16.43 21.70
C PRO A 193 -1.97 16.01 22.70
N VAL A 194 -0.71 16.30 22.37
CA VAL A 194 0.40 16.05 23.29
C VAL A 194 0.25 16.94 24.53
N SER A 195 0.32 16.32 25.71
CA SER A 195 0.14 17.00 27.00
C SER A 195 1.44 17.57 27.59
N GLY A 196 2.61 17.12 27.13
CA GLY A 196 3.92 17.59 27.58
C GLY A 196 5.10 16.89 26.88
N LEU A 197 6.33 17.25 27.27
CA LEU A 197 7.55 16.69 26.65
C LEU A 197 7.72 15.18 26.88
N GLY A 198 7.27 14.66 28.02
CA GLY A 198 7.28 13.21 28.29
C GLY A 198 6.39 12.43 27.33
N ASP A 199 5.14 12.87 27.17
CA ASP A 199 4.15 12.32 26.22
C ASP A 199 4.67 12.41 24.77
N LEU A 200 5.33 13.51 24.40
CA LEU A 200 5.97 13.63 23.08
C LEU A 200 7.03 12.54 22.85
N PHE A 201 7.90 12.30 23.84
CA PHE A 201 8.95 11.29 23.73
C PHE A 201 8.37 9.87 23.68
N GLU A 202 7.38 9.58 24.51
CA GLU A 202 6.65 8.30 24.50
C GLU A 202 5.99 8.03 23.15
N ARG A 203 5.36 9.04 22.55
CA ARG A 203 4.75 8.93 21.21
C ARG A 203 5.78 8.83 20.10
N ALA A 204 6.90 9.54 20.19
CA ALA A 204 7.98 9.41 19.22
C ALA A 204 8.59 8.01 19.25
N LEU A 205 8.80 7.44 20.44
CA LEU A 205 9.26 6.07 20.62
C LEU A 205 8.20 5.05 20.16
N GLY A 206 6.93 5.28 20.51
CA GLY A 206 5.80 4.49 20.04
C GLY A 206 5.69 4.49 18.52
N PHE A 207 5.84 5.65 17.88
CA PHE A 207 5.90 5.77 16.42
C PHE A 207 7.10 5.02 15.85
N LEU A 208 8.28 5.08 16.46
CA LEU A 208 9.46 4.34 16.01
C LEU A 208 9.18 2.82 16.04
N ILE A 209 8.59 2.32 17.13
CA ILE A 209 8.22 0.91 17.31
C ILE A 209 7.10 0.49 16.33
N LEU A 210 6.12 1.35 16.09
CA LEU A 210 5.01 1.12 15.15
C LEU A 210 5.40 1.39 13.70
N SER A 211 6.55 2.02 13.43
CA SER A 211 6.95 2.39 12.08
C SER A 211 7.00 1.20 11.10
N PRO A 212 7.45 -0.02 11.47
CA PRO A 212 7.38 -1.18 10.58
C PRO A 212 5.94 -1.55 10.24
N VAL A 213 5.01 -1.39 11.19
CA VAL A 213 3.57 -1.62 10.97
C VAL A 213 2.99 -0.55 10.07
N ILE A 214 3.34 0.72 10.25
CA ILE A 214 2.89 1.80 9.35
C ILE A 214 3.42 1.58 7.93
N LEU A 215 4.69 1.18 7.81
CA LEU A 215 5.31 0.82 6.53
C LEU A 215 4.67 -0.42 5.90
N LEU A 216 4.10 -1.35 6.69
CA LEU A 216 3.32 -2.48 6.20
C LEU A 216 2.11 -2.04 5.37
N PHE A 217 1.50 -0.90 5.65
CA PHE A 217 0.33 -0.43 4.89
C PHE A 217 0.71 0.40 3.66
N TYR A 218 1.93 0.95 3.62
CA TYR A 218 2.37 1.83 2.53
C TYR A 218 3.31 1.15 1.52
N ILE A 219 4.29 0.35 1.99
CA ILE A 219 5.30 -0.26 1.12
C ILE A 219 4.70 -1.33 0.20
N PRO A 220 3.86 -2.26 0.66
CA PRO A 220 3.37 -3.33 -0.20
C PRO A 220 2.58 -2.84 -1.43
N PRO A 221 1.64 -1.88 -1.31
CA PRO A 221 1.01 -1.28 -2.49
C PRO A 221 2.01 -0.57 -3.41
N ARG A 222 3.09 0.01 -2.85
CA ARG A 222 4.16 0.72 -3.58
C ARG A 222 5.17 -0.23 -4.25
N LEU A 223 5.17 -1.51 -3.90
CA LEU A 223 6.25 -2.47 -4.23
C LEU A 223 6.54 -2.57 -5.74
N LEU A 224 5.51 -2.60 -6.57
CA LEU A 224 5.64 -2.71 -8.03
C LEU A 224 6.24 -1.46 -8.68
N PHE A 225 6.04 -0.30 -8.08
CA PHE A 225 6.74 0.92 -8.49
C PHE A 225 8.14 0.97 -7.89
N LEU A 226 8.28 0.50 -6.64
CA LEU A 226 9.53 0.54 -5.88
C LEU A 226 10.66 -0.22 -6.57
N VAL A 227 10.35 -1.35 -7.21
CA VAL A 227 11.35 -2.11 -7.98
C VAL A 227 11.96 -1.30 -9.13
N GLU A 228 11.23 -0.32 -9.67
CA GLU A 228 11.72 0.52 -10.78
C GLU A 228 12.59 1.68 -10.30
N ASP A 229 12.42 2.12 -9.06
CA ASP A 229 12.96 3.38 -8.57
C ASP A 229 13.72 3.29 -7.21
N TYR A 230 13.89 2.11 -6.62
CA TYR A 230 14.58 1.94 -5.32
C TYR A 230 16.03 2.46 -5.29
N LYS A 231 16.69 2.54 -6.46
CA LYS A 231 18.10 2.98 -6.58
C LYS A 231 18.28 4.48 -6.41
N TYR A 232 17.22 5.27 -6.62
CA TYR A 232 17.27 6.72 -6.69
C TYR A 232 16.98 7.33 -5.32
N ARG A 233 17.76 8.35 -4.93
CA ARG A 233 17.59 9.02 -3.63
C ARG A 233 16.25 9.74 -3.53
N LEU A 234 15.79 10.30 -4.65
CA LEU A 234 14.52 11.02 -4.71
C LEU A 234 13.32 10.14 -4.32
N THR A 235 13.35 8.84 -4.65
CA THR A 235 12.32 7.86 -4.27
C THR A 235 12.17 7.75 -2.76
N TRP A 236 13.29 7.68 -2.04
CA TRP A 236 13.26 7.57 -0.58
C TRP A 236 12.74 8.86 0.05
N ILE A 237 13.12 10.01 -0.49
CA ILE A 237 12.62 11.33 -0.06
C ILE A 237 11.10 11.42 -0.31
N SER A 238 10.62 11.03 -1.49
CA SER A 238 9.19 11.08 -1.81
C SER A 238 8.37 10.16 -0.93
N MET A 239 8.86 8.95 -0.65
CA MET A 239 8.24 8.03 0.29
C MET A 239 8.17 8.60 1.71
N THR A 240 9.25 9.20 2.22
CA THR A 240 9.26 9.84 3.54
C THR A 240 8.25 10.98 3.60
N ILE A 241 8.18 11.83 2.56
CA ILE A 241 7.20 12.91 2.48
C ILE A 241 5.76 12.36 2.44
N ALA A 242 5.50 11.28 1.69
CA ALA A 242 4.18 10.68 1.60
C ALA A 242 3.64 10.17 2.95
N VAL A 243 4.52 9.65 3.80
CA VAL A 243 4.17 9.12 5.14
C VAL A 243 4.23 10.19 6.22
N ALA A 244 4.94 11.30 6.00
CA ALA A 244 5.12 12.37 6.98
C ALA A 244 3.83 12.90 7.63
N PRO A 245 2.70 13.09 6.91
CA PRO A 245 1.45 13.53 7.54
C PRO A 245 0.85 12.52 8.53
N VAL A 246 1.09 11.21 8.32
CA VAL A 246 0.67 10.17 9.27
C VAL A 246 1.57 10.23 10.49
N ALA A 247 2.89 10.29 10.29
CA ALA A 247 3.85 10.42 11.37
C ALA A 247 3.59 11.66 12.24
N TYR A 248 3.32 12.80 11.60
CA TYR A 248 2.98 14.04 12.28
C TYR A 248 1.76 13.88 13.18
N ARG A 249 0.68 13.27 12.68
CA ARG A 249 -0.55 13.04 13.47
C ARG A 249 -0.33 12.11 14.65
N VAL A 250 0.44 11.04 14.48
CA VAL A 250 0.75 10.08 15.55
C VAL A 250 1.60 10.74 16.63
N ILE A 251 2.63 11.51 16.25
CA ILE A 251 3.59 12.08 17.20
C ILE A 251 3.00 13.28 17.95
N PHE A 252 2.40 14.24 17.23
CA PHE A 252 1.95 15.50 17.83
C PHE A 252 0.48 15.46 18.29
N GLY A 253 -0.29 14.48 17.82
CA GLY A 253 -1.74 14.55 17.87
C GLY A 253 -2.26 15.66 16.95
N VAL A 254 -3.52 15.57 16.58
CA VAL A 254 -4.23 16.70 15.96
C VAL A 254 -5.51 16.84 16.73
N ALA A 255 -5.70 18.03 17.33
CA ALA A 255 -6.90 18.33 18.09
C ALA A 255 -8.12 17.88 17.27
N PRO A 256 -9.03 17.08 17.86
CA PRO A 256 -10.21 16.62 17.15
C PRO A 256 -10.98 17.85 16.72
N ALA A 257 -10.94 18.16 15.43
CA ALA A 257 -11.54 19.39 14.95
C ALA A 257 -13.08 19.29 14.84
N VAL A 258 -13.72 18.26 15.44
CA VAL A 258 -15.16 18.07 15.61
C VAL A 258 -15.42 17.12 16.78
N ASP A 259 -16.29 17.54 17.71
CA ASP A 259 -16.92 16.72 18.75
C ASP A 259 -17.82 15.66 18.10
N TRP A 260 -17.66 14.39 18.49
CA TRP A 260 -18.48 13.27 18.02
C TRP A 260 -19.71 13.08 18.89
#